data_AF-A0A2S9PXG1-F1
#
_entry.id   AF-A0A2S9PXG1-F1
#
_cell.length_a   1.000
_cell.length_b   1.000
_cell.length_c   1.000
_cell.angle_alpha   90.00
_cell.angle_beta   90.00
_cell.angle_gamma   90.00
#
_symmetry.space_group_name_H-M   'P 1'
#
loop_
_entity.id
_entity.type
_entity.pdbx_description
1 polymer ?
#
loop_
_entity_poly.entity_id
_entity_poly.type
_entity_poly.pdbx_seq_one_letter_code
_entity_poly.pdbx_strand_id
1 'polypeptide(L)'
;MPAVSAPPLAEVLEFFGWRAAAACVDLPPEVVFSRRPATAAPALTACGRCPVVARCLEAVAPAESWFDGVSGGRLWRNGRPVPLDGASRRRRGRRI
;
A
#
# COMPACT_ATOMS: atom_id res chain seq x y z
N MET A 1 -16.59 -33.12 5.54
CA MET A 1 -16.29 -31.95 6.39
C MET A 1 -14.79 -31.65 6.25
N PRO A 2 -14.35 -30.58 5.59
CA PRO A 2 -12.93 -30.28 5.49
C PRO A 2 -12.42 -29.86 6.88
N ALA A 3 -11.32 -30.47 7.31
CA ALA A 3 -10.58 -30.03 8.47
C ALA A 3 -10.06 -28.61 8.17
N VAL A 4 -10.57 -27.62 8.92
CA VAL A 4 -9.95 -26.30 8.95
C VAL A 4 -8.63 -26.49 9.70
N SER A 5 -7.58 -26.84 8.95
CA SER A 5 -6.21 -26.71 9.43
C SER A 5 -6.04 -25.23 9.78
N ALA A 6 -6.01 -24.92 11.06
CA ALA A 6 -5.61 -23.61 11.52
C ALA A 6 -4.25 -23.30 10.88
N PRO A 7 -4.09 -22.17 10.17
CA PRO A 7 -2.80 -21.84 9.57
C PRO A 7 -1.75 -21.80 10.69
N PRO A 8 -0.54 -22.36 10.48
CA PRO A 8 0.54 -22.30 11.46
C PRO A 8 0.70 -20.87 11.97
N LEU A 9 0.98 -20.72 13.27
CA LEU A 9 1.16 -19.42 13.92
C LEU A 9 2.16 -18.52 13.16
N ALA A 10 3.10 -19.14 12.43
CA ALA A 10 4.01 -18.49 11.49
C ALA A 10 3.30 -17.81 10.30
N GLU A 11 2.34 -18.46 9.63
CA GLU A 11 1.50 -17.84 8.61
C GLU A 11 0.64 -16.72 9.21
N VAL A 12 0.13 -16.90 10.43
CA VAL A 12 -0.65 -15.86 11.10
C VAL A 12 0.24 -14.67 11.47
N LEU A 13 1.48 -14.89 11.91
CA LEU A 13 2.49 -13.85 12.15
C LEU A 13 3.05 -13.24 10.87
N GLU A 14 3.01 -13.95 9.73
CA GLU A 14 3.26 -13.41 8.39
C GLU A 14 2.06 -12.65 7.82
N PHE A 15 0.84 -12.98 8.25
CA PHE A 15 -0.42 -12.31 7.91
C PHE A 15 -0.64 -11.03 8.75
N PHE A 16 -0.35 -11.10 10.05
CA PHE A 16 0.03 -9.97 10.92
C PHE A 16 1.42 -9.43 10.56
N GLY A 17 2.08 -10.05 9.59
CA GLY A 17 3.37 -9.62 9.08
C GLY A 17 3.24 -8.27 8.44
N TRP A 18 4.39 -7.71 8.07
CA TRP A 18 4.67 -6.37 7.52
C TRP A 18 3.48 -5.48 7.06
N ARG A 19 2.42 -6.03 6.45
CA ARG A 19 1.08 -5.41 6.28
C ARG A 19 0.52 -4.76 7.55
N ALA A 20 0.67 -5.36 8.74
CA ALA A 20 0.23 -4.74 10.00
C ALA A 20 1.08 -3.52 10.40
N ALA A 21 2.34 -3.48 9.95
CA ALA A 21 3.22 -2.31 10.10
C ALA A 21 3.00 -1.27 8.99
N ALA A 22 2.04 -1.49 8.08
CA ALA A 22 1.72 -0.51 7.07
C ALA A 22 0.98 0.67 7.70
N ALA A 23 1.49 1.89 7.48
CA ALA A 23 0.87 3.11 8.01
C ALA A 23 -0.54 3.36 7.44
N CYS A 24 -0.92 2.67 6.36
CA CYS A 24 -2.24 2.74 5.76
C CYS A 24 -3.23 1.69 6.29
N VAL A 25 -2.83 0.81 7.23
CA VAL A 25 -3.71 -0.24 7.77
C VAL A 25 -4.90 0.31 8.56
N ASP A 26 -4.72 1.48 9.17
CA ASP A 26 -5.73 2.16 9.99
C ASP A 26 -6.66 3.06 9.16
N LEU A 27 -6.36 3.23 7.86
CA LEU A 27 -7.16 4.06 6.96
C LEU A 27 -8.33 3.27 6.36
N PRO A 28 -9.48 3.91 6.11
CA PRO A 28 -10.60 3.24 5.49
C PRO A 28 -10.25 2.75 4.07
N PRO A 29 -10.74 1.58 3.66
CA PRO A 29 -10.43 0.99 2.35
C PRO A 29 -10.88 1.90 1.20
N GLU A 30 -11.95 2.67 1.39
CA GLU A 30 -12.46 3.66 0.42
C GLU A 30 -11.44 4.76 0.07
N VAL A 31 -10.53 5.05 1.00
CA VAL A 31 -9.42 6.00 0.85
C VAL A 31 -8.21 5.34 0.19
N VAL A 32 -7.87 4.11 0.60
CA VAL A 32 -6.72 3.36 0.08
C VAL A 32 -6.95 2.90 -1.37
N PHE A 33 -8.14 2.38 -1.67
CA PHE A 33 -8.54 1.92 -3.01
C PHE A 33 -9.22 3.02 -3.84
N SER A 34 -9.16 4.28 -3.40
CA SER A 34 -9.76 5.38 -4.14
C SER A 34 -8.99 5.66 -5.42
N ARG A 35 -9.71 5.73 -6.54
CA ARG A 35 -9.18 6.22 -7.82
C ARG A 35 -9.04 7.75 -7.86
N ARG A 36 -9.65 8.45 -6.89
CA ARG A 36 -9.68 9.91 -6.85
C ARG A 36 -8.48 10.43 -6.04
N PRO A 37 -7.66 11.34 -6.60
CA PRO A 37 -6.51 11.92 -5.90
C PRO A 37 -6.88 12.57 -4.56
N ALA A 38 -7.99 13.32 -4.55
CA ALA A 38 -8.44 14.08 -3.39
C ALA A 38 -8.79 13.16 -2.22
N THR A 39 -9.45 12.03 -2.51
CA THR A 39 -9.83 11.02 -1.51
C THR A 39 -8.64 10.15 -1.10
N ALA A 40 -7.68 9.92 -2.01
CA ALA A 40 -6.47 9.13 -1.77
C ALA A 40 -5.33 9.89 -1.07
N ALA A 41 -5.43 11.22 -0.94
CA ALA A 41 -4.42 12.08 -0.31
C ALA A 41 -3.95 11.62 1.09
N PRO A 42 -4.85 11.25 2.03
CA PRO A 42 -4.43 10.72 3.34
C PRO A 42 -3.66 9.40 3.22
N ALA A 43 -4.09 8.48 2.35
CA ALA A 43 -3.35 7.23 2.08
C ALA A 43 -1.97 7.48 1.49
N LEU A 44 -1.83 8.41 0.54
CA LEU A 44 -0.53 8.76 -0.05
C LEU A 44 0.43 9.33 0.99
N THR A 45 -0.09 10.15 1.90
CA THR A 45 0.70 10.74 2.99
C THR A 45 1.19 9.65 3.96
N ALA A 46 0.30 8.74 4.34
CA ALA A 46 0.63 7.61 5.21
C ALA A 46 1.65 6.66 4.54
N CYS A 47 1.39 6.23 3.31
CA CYS A 47 2.31 5.38 2.54
C CYS A 47 3.65 6.08 2.27
N GLY A 48 3.69 7.41 2.17
CA GLY A 48 4.92 8.19 2.04
C GLY A 48 5.88 8.06 3.22
N ARG A 49 5.38 7.67 4.41
CA ARG A 49 6.17 7.47 5.64
C ARG A 49 6.27 6.00 6.07
N CYS A 50 5.66 5.11 5.29
CA CYS A 50 5.53 3.71 5.66
C CYS A 50 6.89 2.98 5.51
N PRO A 51 7.30 2.17 6.52
CA PRO A 51 8.57 1.42 6.47
C PRO A 51 8.50 0.20 5.54
N VAL A 52 7.30 -0.31 5.25
CA VAL A 52 7.09 -1.56 4.49
C VAL A 52 6.77 -1.32 3.01
N VAL A 53 7.12 -0.15 2.46
CA VAL A 53 6.83 0.23 1.07
C VAL A 53 7.41 -0.75 0.05
N ALA A 54 8.62 -1.25 0.26
CA ALA A 54 9.27 -2.19 -0.65
C ALA A 54 8.50 -3.51 -0.74
N ARG A 55 8.22 -4.14 0.40
CA ARG A 55 7.39 -5.35 0.50
C ARG A 55 5.97 -5.12 -0.01
N CYS A 56 5.40 -3.95 0.22
CA CYS A 56 4.06 -3.59 -0.28
C CYS A 56 4.00 -3.60 -1.81
N LEU A 57 5.01 -3.03 -2.47
CA LEU A 57 5.09 -3.04 -3.93
C LEU A 57 5.31 -4.44 -4.50
N GLU A 58 6.18 -5.24 -3.87
CA GLU A 58 6.40 -6.65 -4.26
C GLU A 58 5.12 -7.48 -4.15
N ALA A 59 4.41 -7.39 -3.02
CA ALA A 59 3.23 -8.20 -2.78
C ALA A 59 2.00 -7.78 -3.61
N VAL A 60 1.84 -6.49 -3.87
CA VAL A 60 0.73 -5.99 -4.70
C VAL A 60 1.04 -6.16 -6.19
N ALA A 61 2.32 -6.08 -6.57
CA ALA A 61 2.80 -6.09 -7.95
C ALA A 61 1.87 -5.28 -8.88
N PRO A 62 1.66 -3.98 -8.61
CA PRO A 62 0.53 -3.24 -9.17
C PRO A 62 0.51 -3.21 -10.70
N ALA A 63 1.67 -3.28 -11.35
CA ALA A 63 1.80 -3.37 -12.80
C ALA A 63 1.28 -4.70 -13.38
N GLU A 64 1.47 -5.81 -12.67
CA GLU A 64 1.04 -7.14 -13.07
C GLU A 64 -0.41 -7.41 -12.67
N SER A 65 -0.82 -6.91 -11.50
CA SER A 65 -2.15 -7.10 -10.92
C SER A 65 -3.20 -6.09 -11.39
N TRP A 66 -2.85 -5.16 -12.30
CA TRP A 66 -3.74 -4.09 -12.77
C TRP A 66 -4.36 -3.28 -11.63
N PHE A 67 -3.61 -3.10 -10.55
CA PHE A 67 -4.14 -2.56 -9.30
C PHE A 67 -4.61 -1.12 -9.46
N ASP A 68 -5.79 -0.82 -8.89
CA ASP A 68 -6.35 0.51 -8.77
C ASP A 68 -6.31 0.96 -7.30
N GLY A 69 -5.61 2.06 -7.01
CA GLY A 69 -5.52 2.61 -5.66
C GLY A 69 -4.11 3.01 -5.27
N VAL A 70 -3.89 3.27 -3.98
CA VAL A 70 -2.60 3.72 -3.46
C VAL A 70 -1.74 2.52 -3.07
N SER A 71 -0.56 2.40 -3.67
CA SER A 71 0.45 1.42 -3.28
C SER A 71 1.85 2.04 -3.34
N GLY A 72 2.65 1.75 -2.32
CA GLY A 72 4.03 2.24 -2.20
C GLY A 72 4.19 3.76 -2.25
N GLY A 73 3.17 4.52 -1.82
CA GLY A 73 3.16 5.98 -1.85
C GLY A 73 2.90 6.57 -3.24
N ARG A 74 2.34 5.77 -4.16
CA ARG A 74 1.92 6.20 -5.50
C ARG A 74 0.47 5.77 -5.72
N LEU A 75 -0.27 6.58 -6.47
CA LEU A 75 -1.57 6.18 -6.98
C LEU A 75 -1.36 5.35 -8.23
N TRP A 76 -2.02 4.20 -8.31
CA TRP A 76 -2.05 3.31 -9.44
C TRP A 76 -3.45 3.29 -10.04
N ARG A 77 -3.50 3.22 -11.36
CA ARG A 77 -4.75 3.10 -12.11
C ARG A 77 -4.51 2.19 -13.29
N ASN A 78 -5.25 1.09 -13.38
CA ASN A 78 -5.03 0.02 -14.37
C ASN A 78 -3.56 -0.42 -14.42
N GLY A 79 -2.92 -0.57 -13.26
CA GLY A 79 -1.51 -0.93 -13.16
C GLY A 79 -0.51 0.11 -13.68
N ARG A 80 -0.95 1.33 -13.98
CA ARG A 80 -0.06 2.46 -14.29
C ARG A 80 0.03 3.43 -13.12
N PRO A 81 1.25 3.90 -12.76
CA PRO A 81 1.40 4.93 -11.75
C PRO A 81 0.88 6.26 -12.30
N VAL A 82 -0.08 6.86 -11.61
CA VAL A 82 -0.61 8.18 -11.90
C VAL A 82 0.23 9.21 -11.14
N PRO A 83 0.92 10.12 -11.83
CA PRO A 83 1.59 11.23 -11.17
C PRO A 83 0.53 12.12 -10.52
N LEU A 84 0.62 12.25 -9.20
CA LEU A 84 -0.17 13.22 -8.46
C LEU A 84 0.75 14.40 -8.20
N ASP A 85 0.40 15.57 -8.74
CA ASP A 85 1.24 16.77 -8.79
C ASP A 85 1.65 17.33 -7.41
N GLY A 86 1.26 16.68 -6.31
CA GLY A 86 1.62 17.02 -4.93
C GLY A 86 2.30 15.94 -4.08
N ALA A 87 2.35 14.65 -4.49
CA ALA A 87 2.83 13.57 -3.60
C ALA A 87 4.31 13.20 -3.78
N SER A 88 4.87 13.42 -4.97
CA SER A 88 6.22 12.97 -5.36
C SER A 88 7.36 13.92 -4.97
N ARG A 89 7.05 15.14 -4.51
CA ARG A 89 8.08 16.16 -4.23
C ARG A 89 8.83 16.00 -2.89
N ARG A 90 8.37 15.15 -1.96
CA ARG A 90 9.00 15.04 -0.63
C ARG A 90 10.14 14.01 -0.49
N ARG A 91 10.36 13.11 -1.47
CA ARG A 91 11.45 12.09 -1.38
C ARG A 91 12.77 12.46 -2.08
N ARG A 92 12.89 13.62 -2.74
CA ARG A 92 14.17 14.09 -3.32
C ARG A 92 14.89 15.14 -2.46
N GLY A 93 14.54 15.29 -1.18
CA GLY A 93 15.01 16.39 -0.33
C GLY A 93 15.69 16.01 0.98
N ARG A 94 16.21 14.79 1.14
CA ARG A 94 17.03 14.45 2.33
C ARG A 94 18.22 13.56 1.95
N ARG A 95 19.22 14.20 1.30
CA ARG A 95 20.62 13.83 1.51
C ARG A 95 21.05 14.60 2.77
N ILE A 96 21.38 13.88 3.83
CA ILE A 96 22.30 14.35 4.88
C ILE A 96 23.63 13.67 4.63
#